data_AF-A0A137PA49-F1
#
_entry.id   AF-A0A137PA49-F1
#
_cell.length_a   1.000
_cell.length_b   1.000
_cell.length_c   1.000
_cell.angle_alpha   90.00
_cell.angle_beta   90.00
_cell.angle_gamma   90.00
#
_symmetry.space_group_name_H-M   'P 1'
#
loop_
_entity.id
_entity.type
_entity.pdbx_description
1 polymer ?
#
loop_
_entity_poly.entity_id
_entity_poly.type
_entity_poly.pdbx_seq_one_letter_code
_entity_poly.pdbx_strand_id
1 'polypeptide(L)'
;MFGVLNEPAIYLTNNTEGVRQWYKDSYNVIRNNGTEGPALVFHEGFLGIKKWQGFMPNNTYKRVTIDTHNYLIFDKDLVRLPLADQVSFPCKSWKPDFIESDSKFGWTMCGEFSVATNDCGYWLNGVGLGARYEGTYQLEPGPAACPTCTCKNDGDYKSFSTDKKNLLLRFMELQMDAFEQSLGWFFWNFKTENHVNPFWDYFLALDQGWAPKDASQRTNKC
;
A
#
# COMPACT_ATOMS: atom_id res chain seq x y z
N MET A 1 13.25 -12.89 -1.87
CA MET A 1 11.84 -13.14 -1.53
C MET A 1 11.12 -13.61 -2.78
N PHE A 2 10.03 -14.36 -2.68
CA PHE A 2 9.21 -14.80 -3.81
C PHE A 2 7.73 -14.57 -3.47
N GLY A 3 7.07 -13.64 -4.16
CA GLY A 3 5.63 -13.39 -4.04
C GLY A 3 4.84 -14.52 -4.70
N VAL A 4 4.02 -15.22 -3.91
CA VAL A 4 3.32 -16.42 -4.37
C VAL A 4 2.07 -16.08 -5.20
N LEU A 5 1.31 -15.07 -4.78
CA LEU A 5 0.15 -14.55 -5.48
C LEU A 5 -0.09 -13.10 -5.09
N ASN A 6 -0.20 -12.23 -6.09
CA ASN A 6 -0.56 -10.84 -5.88
C ASN A 6 -2.06 -10.70 -5.59
N GLU A 7 -2.42 -9.95 -4.55
CA GLU A 7 -3.77 -9.43 -4.32
C GLU A 7 -4.94 -10.38 -4.62
N PRO A 8 -5.02 -11.58 -4.01
CA PRO A 8 -6.23 -12.38 -4.14
C PRO A 8 -7.41 -11.62 -3.51
N ALA A 9 -8.39 -11.26 -4.32
CA ALA A 9 -9.59 -10.55 -3.90
C ALA A 9 -10.53 -11.48 -3.08
N ILE A 10 -10.14 -11.83 -1.84
CA ILE A 10 -10.89 -12.78 -1.01
C ILE A 10 -12.32 -12.28 -0.77
N TYR A 11 -12.49 -10.97 -0.62
CA TYR A 11 -13.79 -10.32 -0.45
C TYR A 11 -14.78 -10.60 -1.59
N LEU A 12 -14.31 -10.89 -2.82
CA LEU A 12 -15.17 -11.26 -3.95
C LEU A 12 -15.59 -12.73 -3.92
N THR A 13 -14.73 -13.60 -3.41
CA THR A 13 -14.98 -15.05 -3.39
C THR A 13 -15.64 -15.53 -2.10
N ASN A 14 -15.53 -14.75 -1.02
CA ASN A 14 -15.90 -15.13 0.34
C ASN A 14 -15.32 -16.48 0.78
N ASN A 15 -14.14 -16.85 0.24
CA ASN A 15 -13.54 -18.17 0.41
C ASN A 15 -12.13 -18.08 1.03
N THR A 16 -12.07 -17.55 2.25
CA THR A 16 -10.81 -17.42 3.01
C THR A 16 -10.12 -18.77 3.22
N GLU A 17 -10.88 -19.83 3.55
CA GLU A 17 -10.28 -21.15 3.78
C GLU A 17 -9.72 -21.78 2.50
N GLY A 18 -10.37 -21.55 1.35
CA GLY A 18 -9.83 -21.97 0.05
C GLY A 18 -8.49 -21.30 -0.26
N VAL A 19 -8.35 -20.00 -0.01
CA VAL A 19 -7.08 -19.30 -0.21
C VAL A 19 -6.01 -19.75 0.80
N ARG A 20 -6.38 -19.96 2.07
CA ARG A 20 -5.46 -20.53 3.09
C ARG A 20 -4.96 -21.92 2.70
N GLN A 21 -5.82 -22.75 2.13
CA GLN A 21 -5.43 -24.07 1.64
C GLN A 21 -4.51 -23.95 0.41
N TRP A 22 -4.87 -23.11 -0.56
CA TRP A 22 -4.05 -22.87 -1.74
C TRP A 22 -2.64 -22.35 -1.40
N TYR A 23 -2.51 -21.47 -0.39
CA TYR A 23 -1.22 -21.04 0.14
C TYR A 23 -0.41 -22.20 0.75
N LYS A 24 -1.03 -23.09 1.53
CA LYS A 24 -0.37 -24.29 2.08
C LYS A 24 0.09 -25.25 0.99
N ASP A 25 -0.76 -25.47 -0.01
CA ASP A 25 -0.43 -26.33 -1.14
C ASP A 25 0.75 -25.75 -1.94
N SER A 26 0.72 -24.43 -2.20
CA SER A 26 1.81 -23.71 -2.85
C SER A 26 3.12 -23.80 -2.06
N TYR A 27 3.06 -23.61 -0.73
CA TYR A 27 4.21 -23.78 0.14
C TYR A 27 4.81 -25.19 0.00
N ASN A 28 3.98 -26.23 0.09
CA ASN A 28 4.43 -27.62 0.04
C ASN A 28 5.07 -27.95 -1.31
N VAL A 29 4.49 -27.49 -2.41
CA VAL A 29 5.06 -27.66 -3.76
C VAL A 29 6.41 -26.97 -3.88
N ILE A 30 6.51 -25.70 -3.46
CA ILE A 30 7.75 -24.92 -3.58
C ILE A 30 8.84 -25.46 -2.66
N ARG A 31 8.49 -25.97 -1.48
CA ARG A 31 9.42 -26.52 -0.49
C ARG A 31 9.70 -28.01 -0.62
N ASN A 32 9.11 -28.69 -1.60
CA ASN A 32 9.26 -30.14 -1.79
C ASN A 32 10.73 -30.58 -1.92
N ASN A 33 11.62 -29.69 -2.40
CA ASN A 33 13.05 -29.95 -2.57
C ASN A 33 13.94 -29.19 -1.56
N GLY A 34 13.38 -28.69 -0.46
CA GLY A 34 14.13 -28.05 0.63
C GLY A 34 13.55 -26.72 1.12
N THR A 35 13.91 -26.36 2.36
CA THR A 35 13.38 -25.19 3.08
C THR A 35 14.29 -23.95 3.05
N GLU A 36 15.49 -24.07 2.50
CA GLU A 36 16.51 -23.00 2.51
C GLU A 36 16.42 -22.01 1.34
N GLY A 37 15.36 -22.11 0.52
CA GLY A 37 15.08 -21.18 -0.57
C GLY A 37 14.69 -19.76 -0.10
N PRO A 38 14.31 -18.88 -1.03
CA PRO A 38 13.86 -17.53 -0.69
C PRO A 38 12.64 -17.56 0.24
N ALA A 39 12.47 -16.54 1.08
CA ALA A 39 11.23 -16.38 1.83
C ALA A 39 10.03 -16.28 0.88
N LEU A 40 8.97 -17.03 1.17
CA LEU A 40 7.72 -17.03 0.42
C LEU A 40 6.80 -15.96 1.02
N VAL A 41 6.34 -15.06 0.16
CA VAL A 41 5.56 -13.89 0.51
C VAL A 41 4.12 -14.12 0.06
N PHE A 42 3.19 -14.05 1.00
CA PHE A 42 1.77 -14.26 0.76
C PHE A 42 1.01 -12.97 1.06
N HIS A 43 0.27 -12.46 0.07
CA HIS A 43 -0.56 -11.27 0.26
C HIS A 43 -1.76 -11.57 1.18
N GLU A 44 -2.15 -10.61 2.02
CA GLU A 44 -3.19 -10.76 3.04
C GLU A 44 -4.63 -10.84 2.48
N GLY A 45 -4.80 -10.47 1.21
CA GLY A 45 -6.03 -10.70 0.44
C GLY A 45 -7.20 -9.77 0.80
N PHE A 46 -6.89 -8.55 1.23
CA PHE A 46 -7.81 -7.49 1.62
C PHE A 46 -8.67 -7.82 2.86
N LEU A 47 -8.16 -8.66 3.75
CA LEU A 47 -8.80 -9.04 5.01
C LEU A 47 -8.20 -8.33 6.24
N GLY A 48 -7.03 -7.71 6.07
CA GLY A 48 -6.17 -7.18 7.11
C GLY A 48 -5.22 -8.24 7.68
N ILE A 49 -3.97 -7.85 7.93
CA ILE A 49 -2.90 -8.74 8.42
C ILE A 49 -3.25 -9.46 9.73
N LYS A 50 -4.12 -8.89 10.58
CA LYS A 50 -4.59 -9.54 11.83
C LYS A 50 -5.32 -10.86 11.59
N LYS A 51 -5.99 -11.03 10.46
CA LYS A 51 -6.70 -12.27 10.10
C LYS A 51 -5.75 -13.44 9.84
N TRP A 52 -4.46 -13.17 9.69
CA TRP A 52 -3.45 -14.16 9.39
C TRP A 52 -2.60 -14.56 10.59
N GLN A 53 -2.84 -13.99 11.78
CA GLN A 53 -2.14 -14.40 13.00
C GLN A 53 -2.21 -15.92 13.22
N GLY A 54 -1.07 -16.53 13.51
CA GLY A 54 -0.95 -17.99 13.68
C GLY A 54 -1.10 -18.82 12.40
N PHE A 55 -1.34 -18.21 11.23
CA PHE A 55 -1.27 -18.93 9.95
C PHE A 55 0.19 -19.30 9.66
N MET A 56 0.41 -20.55 9.24
CA MET A 56 1.74 -21.06 8.89
C MET A 56 2.82 -20.80 9.96
N PRO A 57 2.69 -21.36 11.18
CA PRO A 57 3.63 -21.09 12.26
C PRO A 57 5.05 -21.54 11.91
N ASN A 58 6.05 -20.76 12.33
CA ASN A 58 7.46 -20.95 11.95
C ASN A 58 8.09 -22.29 12.43
N ASN A 59 7.47 -22.98 13.39
CA ASN A 59 7.90 -24.34 13.76
C ASN A 59 7.65 -25.36 12.64
N THR A 60 6.68 -25.10 11.76
CA THR A 60 6.25 -25.98 10.66
C THR A 60 6.56 -25.38 9.29
N TYR A 61 6.36 -24.07 9.12
CA TYR A 61 6.53 -23.36 7.86
C TYR A 61 7.70 -22.37 7.95
N LYS A 62 8.85 -22.75 7.40
CA LYS A 62 10.06 -21.93 7.37
C LYS A 62 10.01 -20.85 6.29
N ARG A 63 10.53 -19.66 6.64
CA ARG A 63 10.74 -18.51 5.75
C ARG A 63 9.42 -18.10 5.05
N VAL A 64 8.39 -17.89 5.84
CA VAL A 64 7.09 -17.35 5.42
C VAL A 64 7.00 -15.90 5.88
N THR A 65 6.50 -15.05 4.99
CA THR A 65 6.30 -13.61 5.21
C THR A 65 4.90 -13.25 4.72
N ILE A 66 4.25 -12.31 5.39
CA ILE A 66 2.98 -11.75 4.93
C ILE A 66 3.22 -10.38 4.32
N ASP A 67 2.44 -10.10 3.28
CA ASP A 67 2.45 -8.86 2.53
C ASP A 67 1.10 -8.17 2.63
N THR A 68 1.15 -6.84 2.76
CA THR A 68 0.00 -5.94 2.78
C THR A 68 0.27 -4.77 1.84
N HIS A 69 -0.76 -4.34 1.12
CA HIS A 69 -0.70 -3.18 0.26
C HIS A 69 -1.54 -2.06 0.88
N ASN A 70 -0.91 -0.92 1.17
CA ASN A 70 -1.50 0.11 2.01
C ASN A 70 -1.74 1.40 1.21
N TYR A 71 -3.02 1.66 0.94
CA TYR A 71 -3.50 2.86 0.26
C TYR A 71 -4.68 3.47 1.01
N LEU A 72 -4.84 4.80 0.88
CA LEU A 72 -6.00 5.53 1.42
C LEU A 72 -7.06 5.84 0.34
N ILE A 73 -6.76 5.54 -0.93
CA ILE A 73 -7.42 6.20 -2.06
C ILE A 73 -8.48 5.36 -2.76
N PHE A 74 -8.52 4.05 -2.50
CA PHE A 74 -9.51 3.14 -3.09
C PHE A 74 -10.74 2.94 -2.21
N ASP A 75 -10.80 3.66 -1.09
CA ASP A 75 -11.94 3.76 -0.19
C ASP A 75 -12.37 5.22 -0.11
N LYS A 76 -13.65 5.47 -0.41
CA LYS A 76 -14.21 6.81 -0.50
C LYS A 76 -14.22 7.55 0.84
N ASP A 77 -14.41 6.84 1.94
CA ASP A 77 -14.44 7.44 3.27
C ASP A 77 -13.02 7.80 3.73
N LEU A 78 -12.02 7.01 3.35
CA LEU A 78 -10.60 7.37 3.55
C LEU A 78 -10.17 8.57 2.70
N VAL A 79 -10.58 8.63 1.42
CA VAL A 79 -10.33 9.80 0.55
C VAL A 79 -10.95 11.08 1.11
N ARG A 80 -12.11 10.97 1.77
CA ARG A 80 -12.82 12.12 2.37
C ARG A 80 -12.12 12.68 3.61
N LEU A 81 -11.24 11.91 4.24
CA LEU A 81 -10.53 12.38 5.43
C LEU A 81 -9.80 13.70 5.14
N PRO A 82 -9.78 14.65 6.10
CA PRO A 82 -8.91 15.80 6.01
C PRO A 82 -7.46 15.37 5.75
N LEU A 83 -6.73 16.12 4.93
CA LEU A 83 -5.35 15.74 4.55
C LEU A 83 -4.44 15.52 5.76
N ALA A 84 -4.61 16.28 6.85
CA ALA A 84 -3.84 16.06 8.08
C ALA A 84 -4.13 14.69 8.74
N ASP A 85 -5.36 14.20 8.63
CA ASP A 85 -5.73 12.87 9.11
C ASP A 85 -5.21 11.77 8.18
N GLN A 86 -5.26 11.96 6.86
CA GLN A 86 -4.63 11.04 5.91
C GLN A 86 -3.13 10.90 6.17
N VAL A 87 -2.42 12.03 6.31
CA VAL A 87 -0.96 12.06 6.57
C VAL A 87 -0.60 11.37 7.89
N SER A 88 -1.46 11.47 8.92
CA SER A 88 -1.23 10.83 10.22
C SER A 88 -1.77 9.39 10.31
N PHE A 89 -2.51 8.93 9.32
CA PHE A 89 -3.11 7.59 9.28
C PHE A 89 -2.07 6.46 9.40
N PRO A 90 -0.90 6.49 8.73
CA PRO A 90 0.11 5.46 8.87
C PRO A 90 0.53 5.25 10.33
N CYS A 91 0.71 6.35 11.08
CA CYS A 91 1.09 6.28 12.49
C CYS A 91 -0.03 5.76 13.41
N LYS A 92 -1.28 6.15 13.13
CA LYS A 92 -2.43 5.83 13.99
C LYS A 92 -2.96 4.42 13.77
N SER A 93 -2.86 3.91 12.54
CA SER A 93 -3.53 2.68 12.11
C SER A 93 -2.55 1.62 11.64
N TRP A 94 -1.67 1.94 10.69
CA TRP A 94 -0.78 0.92 10.09
C TRP A 94 0.39 0.55 11.01
N LYS A 95 1.04 1.51 11.69
CA LYS A 95 2.16 1.26 12.59
C LYS A 95 1.82 0.25 13.70
N PRO A 96 0.69 0.39 14.44
CA PRO A 96 0.26 -0.63 15.40
C PRO A 96 0.03 -2.01 14.78
N ASP A 97 -0.54 -2.08 13.58
CA ASP A 97 -0.82 -3.34 12.89
C ASP A 97 0.49 -4.07 12.54
N PHE A 98 1.50 -3.35 12.05
CA PHE A 98 2.83 -3.91 11.76
C PHE A 98 3.53 -4.43 13.01
N ILE A 99 3.50 -3.66 14.12
CA ILE A 99 4.06 -4.09 15.42
C ILE A 99 3.37 -5.36 15.92
N GLU A 100 2.03 -5.40 15.82
CA GLU A 100 1.26 -6.56 16.23
C GLU A 100 1.61 -7.78 15.37
N SER A 101 1.65 -7.61 14.04
CA SER A 101 1.96 -8.69 13.10
C SER A 101 3.38 -9.24 13.28
N ASP A 102 4.38 -8.37 13.48
CA ASP A 102 5.77 -8.80 13.74
C ASP A 102 5.84 -9.76 14.95
N SER A 103 5.06 -9.47 16.00
CA SER A 103 5.01 -10.30 17.21
C SER A 103 4.11 -11.54 17.13
N LYS A 104 3.00 -11.50 16.36
CA LYS A 104 1.96 -12.54 16.35
C LYS A 104 1.97 -13.45 15.12
N PHE A 105 2.52 -12.96 14.01
CA PHE A 105 2.70 -13.70 12.77
C PHE A 105 4.19 -13.92 12.50
N GLY A 106 4.98 -12.84 12.56
CA GLY A 106 6.38 -12.78 12.16
C GLY A 106 6.57 -11.70 11.10
N TRP A 107 7.64 -11.85 10.32
CA TRP A 107 8.02 -10.88 9.29
C TRP A 107 6.85 -10.49 8.39
N THR A 108 6.59 -9.19 8.36
CA THR A 108 5.53 -8.54 7.60
C THR A 108 6.12 -7.39 6.80
N MET A 109 5.67 -7.20 5.56
CA MET A 109 6.12 -6.10 4.72
C MET A 109 4.95 -5.35 4.11
N CYS A 110 5.17 -4.07 3.80
CA CYS A 110 4.31 -3.32 2.89
C CYS A 110 4.85 -3.49 1.46
N GLY A 111 4.29 -4.42 0.69
CA GLY A 111 4.73 -4.70 -0.68
C GLY A 111 4.38 -3.60 -1.66
N GLU A 112 3.34 -2.82 -1.38
CA GLU A 112 2.93 -1.71 -2.22
C GLU A 112 2.32 -0.55 -1.40
N PHE A 113 2.81 0.66 -1.64
CA PHE A 113 2.22 1.92 -1.20
C PHE A 113 2.60 3.05 -2.16
N SER A 114 1.97 4.22 -2.03
CA SER A 114 2.33 5.43 -2.78
C SER A 114 2.11 6.69 -1.94
N VAL A 115 2.27 7.88 -2.52
CA VAL A 115 1.94 9.16 -1.85
C VAL A 115 0.60 9.73 -2.29
N ALA A 116 -0.24 8.93 -2.96
CA ALA A 116 -1.54 9.40 -3.42
C ALA A 116 -2.47 9.70 -2.24
N THR A 117 -3.06 10.89 -2.23
CA THR A 117 -4.08 11.34 -1.25
C THR A 117 -5.50 11.35 -1.83
N ASN A 118 -5.63 10.98 -3.11
CA ASN A 118 -6.87 10.77 -3.83
C ASN A 118 -6.66 9.80 -5.01
N ASP A 119 -7.73 9.47 -5.72
CA ASP A 119 -7.72 8.57 -6.87
C ASP A 119 -7.81 9.30 -8.23
N CYS A 120 -7.28 10.52 -8.32
CA CYS A 120 -7.29 11.33 -9.55
C CYS A 120 -6.28 10.88 -10.62
N GLY A 121 -5.48 9.85 -10.35
CA GLY A 121 -4.49 9.36 -11.31
C GLY A 121 -5.15 8.96 -12.64
N TYR A 122 -4.50 9.33 -13.74
CA TYR A 122 -4.94 8.97 -15.08
C TYR A 122 -5.12 7.47 -15.21
N TRP A 123 -6.37 7.05 -15.46
CA TRP A 123 -6.83 5.66 -15.54
C TRP A 123 -6.46 4.78 -14.34
N LEU A 124 -6.24 5.39 -13.18
CA LEU A 124 -5.88 4.67 -11.97
C LEU A 124 -6.97 3.66 -11.56
N ASN A 125 -8.24 4.05 -11.68
CA ASN A 125 -9.38 3.16 -11.43
C ASN A 125 -9.74 2.26 -12.63
N GLY A 126 -9.02 2.39 -13.76
CA GLY A 126 -9.28 1.67 -15.01
C GLY A 126 -9.60 2.60 -16.20
N VAL A 127 -9.43 2.08 -17.41
CA VAL A 127 -9.63 2.83 -18.66
C VAL A 127 -11.09 3.27 -18.79
N GLY A 128 -11.29 4.58 -18.97
CA GLY A 128 -12.63 5.18 -19.11
C GLY A 128 -13.41 5.34 -17.81
N LEU A 129 -12.83 4.93 -16.67
CA LEU A 129 -13.43 5.09 -15.36
C LEU A 129 -13.00 6.41 -14.72
N GLY A 130 -13.92 7.01 -13.97
CA GLY A 130 -13.70 8.25 -13.23
C GLY A 130 -13.03 8.05 -11.87
N ALA A 131 -13.13 9.06 -11.01
CA ALA A 131 -12.54 9.10 -9.68
C ALA A 131 -13.61 9.26 -8.59
N ARG A 132 -13.40 8.64 -7.44
CA ARG A 132 -14.19 8.86 -6.22
C ARG A 132 -14.05 10.29 -5.73
N TYR A 133 -12.84 10.87 -5.89
CA TYR A 133 -12.53 12.23 -5.46
C TYR A 133 -13.53 13.27 -5.96
N GLU A 134 -13.88 13.22 -7.25
CA GLU A 134 -14.86 14.11 -7.91
C GLU A 134 -16.26 13.48 -8.08
N GLY A 135 -16.45 12.24 -7.62
CA GLY A 135 -17.75 11.54 -7.75
C GLY A 135 -18.08 11.10 -9.17
N THR A 136 -17.07 10.90 -10.01
CA THR A 136 -17.22 10.47 -11.41
C THR A 136 -17.00 8.96 -11.60
N TYR A 137 -16.60 8.24 -10.54
CA TYR A 137 -16.36 6.80 -10.59
C TYR A 137 -17.68 6.00 -10.70
N GLN A 138 -17.85 5.33 -11.84
CA GLN A 138 -19.13 4.75 -12.25
C GLN A 138 -19.47 3.45 -11.54
N LEU A 139 -18.47 2.70 -11.05
CA LEU A 139 -18.69 1.44 -10.33
C LEU A 139 -19.03 1.65 -8.85
N GLU A 140 -18.89 2.88 -8.34
CA GLU A 140 -19.26 3.28 -6.99
C GLU A 140 -20.02 4.62 -7.02
N PRO A 141 -21.26 4.62 -7.57
CA PRO A 141 -22.01 5.86 -7.76
C PRO A 141 -22.34 6.51 -6.42
N GLY A 142 -22.25 7.83 -6.37
CA GLY A 142 -22.61 8.63 -5.19
C GLY A 142 -21.97 10.01 -5.22
N PRO A 143 -22.12 10.81 -4.15
CA PRO A 143 -21.54 12.14 -4.08
C PRO A 143 -20.01 12.09 -4.16
N ALA A 144 -19.37 13.15 -4.65
CA ALA A 144 -17.92 13.27 -4.62
C ALA A 144 -17.35 13.07 -3.20
N ALA A 145 -16.18 12.44 -3.09
CA ALA A 145 -15.47 12.36 -1.82
C ALA A 145 -15.06 13.76 -1.33
N CYS A 146 -14.68 14.66 -2.26
CA CYS A 146 -14.55 16.09 -2.03
C CYS A 146 -15.44 16.90 -3.00
N PRO A 147 -16.61 17.39 -2.55
CA PRO A 147 -17.56 18.14 -3.40
C PRO A 147 -17.03 19.44 -4.02
N THR A 148 -15.97 20.01 -3.46
CA THR A 148 -15.39 21.30 -3.91
C THR A 148 -14.03 21.14 -4.60
N CYS A 149 -13.52 19.91 -4.71
CA CYS A 149 -12.20 19.65 -5.29
C CYS A 149 -12.29 19.20 -6.76
N THR A 150 -11.16 19.23 -7.45
CA THR A 150 -11.04 18.70 -8.81
C THR A 150 -9.72 17.96 -9.05
N CYS A 151 -9.73 16.97 -9.93
CA CYS A 151 -8.57 16.22 -10.41
C CYS A 151 -7.70 16.98 -11.41
N LYS A 152 -8.16 18.15 -11.91
CA LYS A 152 -7.53 18.88 -13.02
C LYS A 152 -6.02 19.11 -12.89
N ASN A 153 -5.51 19.31 -11.66
CA ASN A 153 -4.11 19.69 -11.43
C ASN A 153 -3.24 18.57 -10.84
N ASP A 154 -3.78 17.36 -10.60
CA ASP A 154 -3.01 16.30 -9.94
C ASP A 154 -2.01 15.60 -10.86
N GLY A 155 -2.22 15.66 -12.17
CA GLY A 155 -1.25 15.22 -13.17
C GLY A 155 -0.15 16.25 -13.47
N ASP A 156 -0.32 17.53 -13.11
CA ASP A 156 0.66 18.58 -13.39
C ASP A 156 1.57 18.83 -12.19
N TYR A 157 2.57 17.97 -12.02
CA TYR A 157 3.53 18.08 -10.91
C TYR A 157 4.31 19.40 -10.88
N LYS A 158 4.44 20.09 -12.02
CA LYS A 158 5.14 21.39 -12.09
C LYS A 158 4.35 22.49 -11.39
N SER A 159 3.04 22.31 -11.26
CA SER A 159 2.15 23.20 -10.51
C SER A 159 2.15 22.95 -9.00
N PHE A 160 2.80 21.88 -8.50
CA PHE A 160 2.75 21.54 -7.09
C PHE A 160 3.45 22.60 -6.24
N SER A 161 2.68 23.21 -5.34
CA SER A 161 3.19 24.16 -4.36
C SER A 161 4.19 23.50 -3.41
N THR A 162 5.07 24.31 -2.82
CA THR A 162 5.99 23.86 -1.77
C THR A 162 5.26 23.14 -0.63
N ASP A 163 4.09 23.64 -0.22
CA ASP A 163 3.29 23.01 0.84
C ASP A 163 2.78 21.63 0.44
N LYS A 164 2.33 21.45 -0.82
CA LYS A 164 1.92 20.13 -1.32
C LYS A 164 3.11 19.17 -1.31
N LYS A 165 4.28 19.60 -1.79
CA LYS A 165 5.50 18.78 -1.79
C LYS A 165 5.93 18.38 -0.38
N ASN A 166 5.90 19.32 0.57
CA ASN A 166 6.22 19.06 1.99
C ASN A 166 5.21 18.11 2.64
N LEU A 167 3.92 18.22 2.29
CA LEU A 167 2.89 17.32 2.77
C LEU A 167 3.11 15.89 2.27
N LEU A 168 3.41 15.74 0.97
CA LEU A 168 3.71 14.43 0.36
C LEU A 168 5.00 13.83 0.94
N LEU A 169 6.05 14.63 1.16
CA LEU A 169 7.27 14.19 1.84
C LEU A 169 6.96 13.65 3.23
N ARG A 170 6.23 14.43 4.03
CA ARG A 170 5.82 14.01 5.37
C ARG A 170 4.99 12.74 5.32
N PHE A 171 4.05 12.63 4.40
CA PHE A 171 3.23 11.43 4.25
C PHE A 171 4.09 10.21 3.93
N MET A 172 5.03 10.33 3.00
CA MET A 172 5.96 9.25 2.66
C MET A 172 6.82 8.84 3.85
N GLU A 173 7.42 9.79 4.58
CA GLU A 173 8.27 9.49 5.72
C GLU A 173 7.52 8.79 6.86
N LEU A 174 6.26 9.18 7.12
CA LEU A 174 5.41 8.52 8.13
C LEU A 174 4.96 7.11 7.70
N GLN A 175 4.73 6.90 6.40
CA GLN A 175 4.50 5.57 5.84
C GLN A 175 5.73 4.68 6.02
N MET A 176 6.91 5.16 5.64
CA MET A 176 8.18 4.44 5.82
C MET A 176 8.42 4.08 7.28
N ASP A 177 8.19 5.02 8.22
CA ASP A 177 8.35 4.77 9.64
C ASP A 177 7.37 3.71 10.18
N ALA A 178 6.12 3.71 9.71
CA ALA A 178 5.14 2.70 10.06
C ALA A 178 5.52 1.30 9.56
N PHE A 179 5.97 1.19 8.31
CA PHE A 179 6.28 -0.09 7.67
C PHE A 179 7.63 -0.69 8.13
N GLU A 180 8.59 0.17 8.51
CA GLU A 180 9.88 -0.23 9.09
C GLU A 180 9.77 -0.75 10.53
N GLN A 181 8.56 -0.87 11.09
CA GLN A 181 8.36 -1.64 12.34
C GLN A 181 8.49 -3.16 12.12
N SER A 182 8.49 -3.63 10.87
CA SER A 182 8.86 -5.00 10.51
C SER A 182 9.84 -4.99 9.32
N LEU A 183 9.57 -5.69 8.21
CA LEU A 183 10.53 -5.80 7.09
C LEU A 183 10.69 -4.53 6.24
N GLY A 184 9.83 -3.52 6.40
CA GLY A 184 9.86 -2.31 5.60
C GLY A 184 8.88 -2.35 4.44
N TRP A 185 9.29 -1.75 3.32
CA TRP A 185 8.35 -1.27 2.30
C TRP A 185 8.89 -1.34 0.87
N PHE A 186 7.98 -1.37 -0.10
CA PHE A 186 8.24 -1.23 -1.53
C PHE A 186 7.28 -0.20 -2.13
N PHE A 187 7.83 0.86 -2.72
CA PHE A 187 7.02 1.93 -3.31
C PHE A 187 6.47 1.49 -4.67
N TRP A 188 5.16 1.62 -4.86
CA TRP A 188 4.50 1.44 -6.15
C TRP A 188 4.38 2.80 -6.84
N ASN A 189 5.12 3.08 -7.90
CA ASN A 189 6.13 2.27 -8.59
C ASN A 189 7.41 3.11 -8.84
N PHE A 190 8.44 2.50 -9.42
CA PHE A 190 9.70 3.20 -9.72
C PHE A 190 9.51 4.44 -10.61
N LYS A 191 8.63 4.36 -11.63
CA LYS A 191 8.28 5.48 -12.52
C LYS A 191 6.90 5.30 -13.13
N THR A 192 6.41 6.39 -13.72
CA THR A 192 5.26 6.40 -14.64
C THR A 192 5.67 6.97 -15.99
N GLU A 193 4.89 6.71 -17.05
CA GLU A 193 5.15 7.31 -18.36
C GLU A 193 4.97 8.82 -18.31
N ASN A 194 5.99 9.56 -18.75
CA ASN A 194 5.97 11.03 -18.82
C ASN A 194 5.51 11.73 -17.53
N HIS A 195 5.66 11.07 -16.37
CA HIS A 195 5.18 11.56 -15.07
C HIS A 195 3.67 11.84 -15.03
N VAL A 196 2.86 11.12 -15.84
CA VAL A 196 1.41 11.33 -15.94
C VAL A 196 0.66 11.07 -14.63
N ASN A 197 1.26 10.27 -13.75
CA ASN A 197 0.72 9.93 -12.43
C ASN A 197 1.75 10.27 -11.32
N PRO A 198 1.95 11.56 -10.98
CA PRO A 198 3.04 12.01 -10.10
C PRO A 198 3.08 11.36 -8.71
N PHE A 199 1.91 11.00 -8.17
CA PHE A 199 1.81 10.35 -6.85
C PHE A 199 2.31 8.89 -6.83
N TRP A 200 2.53 8.32 -8.02
CA TRP A 200 2.90 6.92 -8.26
C TRP A 200 4.30 6.78 -8.88
N ASP A 201 5.07 7.87 -8.90
CA ASP A 201 6.37 7.97 -9.57
C ASP A 201 7.48 8.27 -8.54
N TYR A 202 8.17 7.22 -8.09
CA TYR A 202 9.21 7.35 -7.07
C TYR A 202 10.39 8.22 -7.53
N PHE A 203 10.85 8.06 -8.77
CA PHE A 203 11.97 8.85 -9.29
C PHE A 203 11.61 10.33 -9.40
N LEU A 204 10.39 10.65 -9.84
CA LEU A 204 9.90 12.03 -9.82
C LEU A 204 9.86 12.58 -8.38
N ALA A 205 9.41 11.78 -7.42
CA ALA A 205 9.35 12.17 -6.01
C ALA A 205 10.73 12.55 -5.46
N LEU A 206 11.77 11.77 -5.80
CA LEU A 206 13.16 12.06 -5.44
C LEU A 206 13.66 13.34 -6.11
N ASP A 207 13.41 13.50 -7.40
CA ASP A 207 13.88 14.66 -8.17
C ASP A 207 13.20 15.96 -7.72
N GLN A 208 11.91 15.88 -7.37
CA GLN A 208 11.10 17.05 -7.03
C GLN A 208 11.03 17.35 -5.53
N GLY A 209 11.60 16.48 -4.69
CA GLY A 209 11.78 16.72 -3.25
C GLY A 209 10.57 16.33 -2.38
N TRP A 210 9.71 15.43 -2.84
CA TRP A 210 8.65 14.84 -1.99
C TRP A 210 8.88 13.37 -1.64
N ALA A 211 10.10 12.87 -1.86
CA ALA A 211 10.64 11.67 -1.25
C ALA A 211 11.99 12.00 -0.58
N PRO A 212 12.37 11.33 0.51
CA PRO A 212 13.68 11.53 1.13
C PRO A 212 14.79 11.04 0.18
N LYS A 213 15.82 11.87 -0.05
CA LYS A 213 16.97 11.52 -0.90
C LYS A 213 17.78 10.35 -0.37
N ASP A 214 17.80 10.21 0.96
CA ASP A 214 18.32 9.06 1.67
C ASP A 214 17.19 8.51 2.53
N ALA A 215 16.70 7.32 2.19
CA ALA A 215 15.60 6.69 2.90
C ALA A 215 15.87 6.50 4.41
N SER A 216 17.14 6.42 4.83
CA SER A 216 17.54 6.30 6.23
C SER A 216 17.55 7.63 7.00
N GLN A 217 17.55 8.76 6.29
CA GLN A 217 17.60 10.11 6.85
C GLN A 217 16.26 10.82 6.63
N ARG A 218 15.38 10.73 7.63
CA ARG A 218 14.01 11.29 7.59
C ARG A 218 13.81 12.36 8.66
N THR A 219 13.02 13.37 8.33
CA THR A 219 12.71 14.49 9.24
C THR A 219 11.43 14.30 10.05
N ASN A 220 10.53 13.43 9.58
CA ASN A 220 9.28 13.06 10.23
C ASN A 220 9.32 11.59 10.65
N LYS A 221 8.80 11.29 11.84
CA LYS A 221 8.60 9.93 12.36
C LYS A 221 7.28 9.89 13.13
N CYS A 222 6.70 8.70 13.22
CA CYS A 222 5.72 8.42 14.26
C CYS A 222 6.50 8.23 15.58
#